data_AF-A0A0G2UQZ2-F1
#
_entry.id   AF-A0A0G2UQZ2-F1
#
_cell.length_a   1.000
_cell.length_b   1.000
_cell.length_c   1.000
_cell.angle_alpha   90.00
_cell.angle_beta   90.00
_cell.angle_gamma   90.00
#
_symmetry.space_group_name_H-M   'P 1'
#
loop_
_entity.id
_entity.type
_entity.pdbx_description
1 polymer ?
#
loop_
_entity_poly.entity_id
_entity_poly.type
_entity_poly.pdbx_seq_one_letter_code
_entity_poly.pdbx_strand_id
1 'polypeptide(L)'
;MWWAGNPSQTLEQTPDFGIPCPPSNEIKRRIKQNSICSSKISGQEMVRETFFISHGAPLLAINKSIPARRFLEEWRVKVYSKRPSSFLIISAHWETDVPTFPAVNQSDIVYDFWGFPSRMYQLKYP
;
A
#
# COMPACT_ATOMS: atom_id res chain seq x y z
N MET A 1 -10.18 -8.94 -2.02
CA MET A 1 -9.52 -9.20 -3.31
C MET A 1 -8.37 -10.13 -3.01
N TRP A 2 -8.63 -11.41 -3.25
CA TRP A 2 -7.83 -12.52 -2.78
C TRP A 2 -6.72 -12.82 -3.79
N TRP A 3 -5.50 -12.98 -3.31
CA TRP A 3 -4.42 -13.62 -4.04
C TRP A 3 -4.44 -15.12 -3.70
N ALA A 4 -4.74 -15.98 -4.68
CA ALA A 4 -4.47 -17.41 -4.57
C ALA A 4 -3.01 -17.66 -4.98
N GLY A 5 -2.09 -17.31 -4.07
CA GLY A 5 -0.68 -17.64 -4.19
C GLY A 5 -0.44 -19.05 -3.69
N ASN A 6 0.19 -19.87 -4.52
CA ASN A 6 0.63 -21.22 -4.18
C ASN A 6 1.52 -21.17 -2.90
N PRO A 7 1.17 -21.86 -1.80
CA PRO A 7 1.85 -21.74 -0.49
C PRO A 7 3.23 -22.43 -0.42
N SER A 8 3.80 -22.83 -1.56
CA SER A 8 5.04 -23.61 -1.61
C SER A 8 6.32 -22.79 -1.81
N GLN A 9 6.25 -21.45 -1.79
CA GLN A 9 7.43 -20.57 -1.90
C GLN A 9 7.62 -19.65 -0.69
N THR A 10 7.24 -20.09 0.51
CA THR A 10 7.74 -19.50 1.74
C THR A 10 9.10 -20.11 2.04
N LEU A 11 10.18 -19.45 1.58
CA LEU A 11 11.52 -19.75 2.05
C LEU A 11 11.60 -19.32 3.52
N GLU A 12 11.36 -20.27 4.43
CA GLU A 12 11.87 -20.20 5.80
C GLU A 12 13.40 -20.20 5.76
N GLN A 13 13.99 -19.01 5.77
CA GLN A 13 15.39 -18.83 6.14
C GLN A 13 15.46 -17.64 7.09
N THR A 14 15.24 -17.91 8.37
CA THR A 14 15.72 -17.06 9.45
C THR A 14 17.24 -17.20 9.52
N PRO A 15 18.03 -16.12 9.39
CA PRO A 15 19.44 -16.18 9.76
C PRO A 15 19.52 -16.20 11.29
N ASP A 16 20.01 -17.31 11.82
CA ASP A 16 20.38 -17.49 13.22
C ASP A 16 21.53 -16.54 13.57
N PHE A 17 21.21 -15.34 14.07
CA PHE A 17 22.18 -14.48 14.71
C PHE A 17 22.31 -14.90 16.17
N GLY A 18 23.23 -15.83 16.44
CA GLY A 18 23.55 -16.33 17.77
C GLY A 18 24.05 -15.27 18.75
N ILE A 19 23.13 -14.46 19.29
CA ILE A 19 23.39 -13.56 20.41
C ILE A 19 22.79 -14.20 21.66
N PRO A 20 23.59 -14.59 22.67
CA PRO A 20 23.05 -15.15 23.90
C PRO A 20 22.32 -14.06 24.70
N CYS A 21 21.11 -14.38 25.17
CA CYS A 21 20.37 -13.57 26.13
C CYS A 21 21.18 -13.41 27.44
N PRO A 22 21.38 -12.19 27.97
CA PRO A 22 22.03 -12.03 29.26
C PRO A 22 21.08 -12.44 30.40
N PRO A 23 21.60 -12.97 31.53
CA PRO A 23 20.78 -13.40 32.66
C PRO A 23 20.17 -12.22 33.41
N SER A 24 19.04 -12.49 34.06
CA SER A 24 18.02 -11.55 34.56
C SER A 24 18.37 -10.72 35.80
N ASN A 25 19.64 -10.35 36.05
CA ASN A 25 20.02 -9.68 37.31
C ASN A 25 21.04 -8.51 37.21
N GLU A 26 21.08 -7.75 36.12
CA GLU A 26 21.81 -6.47 36.09
C GLU A 26 20.91 -5.26 35.79
N ILE A 27 20.06 -4.94 36.75
CA ILE A 27 19.50 -3.59 36.89
C ILE A 27 20.58 -2.72 37.52
N LYS A 28 21.44 -2.11 36.70
CA LYS A 28 22.23 -0.93 37.10
C LYS A 28 22.04 0.19 36.09
N ARG A 29 21.30 1.20 36.55
CA ARG A 29 21.04 2.48 35.89
C ARG A 29 22.33 3.04 35.27
N ARG A 30 22.38 3.12 33.95
CA ARG A 30 23.31 3.97 33.21
C ARG A 30 22.51 4.88 32.28
N ILE A 31 21.92 5.91 32.86
CA ILE A 31 21.42 7.06 32.11
C ILE A 31 22.65 7.81 31.60
N LYS A 32 23.18 7.41 30.44
CA LYS A 32 23.93 8.34 29.61
C LYS A 32 22.88 9.21 28.94
N GLN A 33 22.88 10.50 29.26
CA GLN A 33 22.19 11.49 28.45
C GLN A 33 22.75 11.37 27.04
N ASN A 34 22.02 10.68 26.16
CA ASN A 34 22.31 10.72 24.74
C ASN A 34 22.04 12.16 24.32
N SER A 35 23.12 12.88 24.03
CA SER A 35 23.10 14.13 23.30
C SER A 35 22.15 13.95 22.12
N ILE A 36 21.01 14.65 22.16
CA ILE A 36 20.09 14.73 21.04
C ILE A 36 20.88 15.38 19.92
N CYS A 37 21.42 14.55 19.02
CA CYS A 37 21.93 15.01 17.76
C CYS A 37 20.69 15.50 17.00
N SER A 38 20.45 16.80 17.09
CA SER A 38 19.43 17.48 16.30
C SER A 38 19.89 17.42 14.85
N SER A 39 19.60 16.31 14.18
CA SER A 39 19.70 16.25 12.73
C SER A 39 18.64 17.18 12.20
N LYS A 40 19.06 18.39 11.79
CA LYS A 40 18.27 19.26 10.91
C LYS A 40 17.73 18.40 9.77
N ILE A 41 16.44 18.10 9.79
CA ILE A 41 15.75 17.53 8.63
C ILE A 41 15.74 18.65 7.59
N SER A 42 16.74 18.63 6.72
CA SER A 42 16.83 19.53 5.58
C SER A 42 15.68 19.23 4.63
N GLY A 43 14.64 20.08 4.68
CA GLY A 43 13.69 20.36 3.59
C GLY A 43 13.37 19.24 2.60
N GLN A 44 12.99 18.06 3.07
CA GLN A 44 12.30 17.11 2.21
C GLN A 44 10.81 17.45 2.25
N GLU A 45 10.25 17.83 1.10
CA GLU A 45 8.81 18.00 0.93
C GLU A 45 8.17 16.61 1.14
N MET A 46 7.84 16.35 2.40
CA MET A 46 7.13 15.15 2.86
C MET A 46 5.78 15.11 2.15
N VAL A 47 5.39 13.97 1.57
CA VAL A 47 4.08 13.79 0.96
C VAL A 47 3.00 14.12 2.01
N ARG A 48 2.23 15.21 1.81
CA ARG A 48 1.26 15.72 2.80
C ARG A 48 -0.18 15.39 2.51
N GLU A 49 -0.50 14.98 1.29
CA GLU A 49 -1.89 14.84 0.87
C GLU A 49 -2.36 13.40 1.07
N THR A 50 -3.44 13.24 1.83
CA THR A 50 -4.12 11.97 2.02
C THR A 50 -5.56 12.13 1.54
N PHE A 51 -6.00 11.21 0.68
CA PHE A 51 -7.34 11.25 0.11
C PHE A 51 -8.10 9.99 0.47
N PHE A 52 -9.35 10.14 0.90
CA PHE A 52 -10.29 9.03 1.03
C PHE A 52 -11.18 9.00 -0.22
N ILE A 53 -11.09 7.93 -1.00
CA ILE A 53 -11.82 7.78 -2.26
C ILE A 53 -12.76 6.58 -2.15
N SER A 54 -14.06 6.82 -2.36
CA SER A 54 -15.00 5.72 -2.49
C SER A 54 -14.78 4.98 -3.82
N HIS A 55 -14.54 3.67 -3.75
CA HIS A 55 -14.29 2.81 -4.92
C HIS A 55 -15.52 2.63 -5.85
N GLY A 56 -16.74 2.83 -5.34
CA GLY A 56 -17.99 2.66 -6.09
C GLY A 56 -18.24 1.24 -6.62
N ALA A 57 -19.22 1.11 -7.51
CA ALA A 57 -19.51 -0.15 -8.20
C ALA A 57 -18.55 -0.37 -9.38
N PRO A 58 -18.24 -1.62 -9.78
CA PRO A 58 -17.33 -1.93 -10.89
C PRO A 58 -17.66 -1.19 -12.21
N LEU A 59 -18.95 -0.93 -12.48
CA LEU A 59 -19.40 -0.19 -13.66
C LEU A 59 -18.82 1.22 -13.77
N LEU A 60 -18.39 1.83 -12.67
CA LEU A 60 -17.71 3.13 -12.65
C LEU A 60 -16.55 3.18 -13.67
N ALA A 61 -15.83 2.05 -13.82
CA ALA A 61 -14.68 1.92 -14.70
C ALA A 61 -15.02 2.00 -16.20
N ILE A 62 -16.27 1.73 -16.62
CA ILE A 62 -16.68 1.77 -18.05
C ILE A 62 -17.85 2.72 -18.37
N ASN A 63 -18.68 3.05 -17.40
CA ASN A 63 -19.91 3.80 -17.65
C ASN A 63 -19.70 5.32 -17.49
N LYS A 64 -19.75 6.04 -18.62
CA LYS A 64 -19.59 7.50 -18.69
C LYS A 64 -20.75 8.31 -18.12
N SER A 65 -21.94 7.72 -17.95
CA SER A 65 -23.09 8.44 -17.40
C SER A 65 -23.02 8.61 -15.87
N ILE A 66 -22.12 7.90 -15.19
CA ILE A 66 -21.97 7.98 -13.73
C ILE A 66 -21.23 9.27 -13.36
N PRO A 67 -21.85 10.21 -12.60
CA PRO A 67 -21.22 11.50 -12.27
C PRO A 67 -19.87 11.36 -11.53
N ALA A 68 -19.77 10.38 -10.63
CA ALA A 68 -18.54 10.10 -9.88
C ALA A 68 -17.35 9.76 -10.81
N ARG A 69 -17.60 9.13 -11.96
CA ARG A 69 -16.53 8.82 -12.92
C ARG A 69 -15.94 10.10 -13.48
N ARG A 70 -16.79 11.02 -13.94
CA ARG A 70 -16.36 12.30 -14.50
C ARG A 70 -15.54 13.09 -13.48
N PHE A 71 -15.99 13.10 -12.22
CA PHE A 71 -15.25 13.72 -11.13
C PHE A 71 -13.84 13.13 -10.96
N LEU A 72 -13.69 11.79 -10.99
CA LEU A 72 -12.38 11.13 -10.89
C LEU A 72 -11.51 11.36 -12.15
N GLU A 73 -12.10 11.40 -13.34
CA GLU A 73 -11.37 11.73 -14.58
C GLU A 73 -10.80 13.15 -14.55
N GLU A 74 -11.52 14.10 -13.93
CA GLU A 74 -11.08 15.50 -13.77
C GLU A 74 -10.15 15.73 -12.56
N TRP A 75 -9.87 14.69 -11.76
CA TRP A 75 -9.13 14.80 -10.49
C TRP A 75 -7.74 15.42 -10.64
N ARG A 76 -7.00 15.04 -11.71
CA ARG A 76 -5.66 15.58 -11.98
C ARG A 76 -5.67 17.09 -12.27
N VAL A 77 -6.79 17.63 -12.74
CA VAL A 77 -6.93 19.05 -13.06
C VAL A 77 -7.47 19.81 -11.86
N LYS A 78 -8.44 19.23 -11.14
CA LYS A 78 -9.21 19.95 -10.11
C LYS A 78 -8.74 19.76 -8.69
N VAL A 79 -8.13 18.62 -8.37
CA VAL A 79 -7.83 18.23 -6.98
C VAL A 79 -6.34 18.10 -6.74
N TYR A 80 -5.63 17.29 -7.54
CA TYR A 80 -4.21 17.03 -7.32
C TYR A 80 -3.45 16.90 -8.63
N SER A 81 -2.73 17.96 -9.00
CA SER A 81 -2.01 18.09 -10.28
C SER A 81 -0.56 17.59 -10.23
N LYS A 82 0.04 17.51 -9.04
CA LYS A 82 1.40 17.00 -8.86
C LYS A 82 1.42 15.50 -9.17
N ARG A 83 2.36 15.04 -10.01
CA ARG A 83 2.58 13.60 -10.25
C ARG A 83 3.52 13.07 -9.15
N PRO A 84 3.04 12.20 -8.25
CA PRO A 84 3.91 11.64 -7.23
C PRO A 84 4.91 10.64 -7.85
N SER A 85 6.08 10.51 -7.24
CA SER A 85 7.05 9.45 -7.57
C SER A 85 6.60 8.09 -7.05
N SER A 86 5.81 8.07 -5.98
CA SER A 86 5.26 6.88 -5.33
C SER A 86 3.95 7.22 -4.62
N PHE A 87 3.07 6.23 -4.46
CA PHE A 87 1.82 6.37 -3.73
C PHE A 87 1.54 5.09 -2.93
N LEU A 88 0.75 5.21 -1.86
CA LEU A 88 0.26 4.09 -1.07
C LEU A 88 -1.26 4.00 -1.22
N ILE A 89 -1.78 2.86 -1.66
CA ILE A 89 -3.22 2.59 -1.68
C ILE A 89 -3.54 1.62 -0.56
N ILE A 90 -4.47 2.02 0.30
CA ILE A 90 -5.10 1.15 1.29
C ILE A 90 -6.51 0.86 0.79
N SER A 91 -6.82 -0.42 0.54
CA SER A 91 -8.09 -0.83 -0.02
C SER A 91 -8.94 -1.53 1.03
N ALA A 92 -10.24 -1.21 1.09
CA ALA A 92 -11.20 -1.93 1.92
C ALA A 92 -11.35 -3.41 1.55
N HIS A 93 -10.94 -3.77 0.32
CA HIS A 93 -10.96 -5.15 -0.17
C HIS A 93 -9.61 -5.85 -0.01
N TRP A 94 -8.60 -5.22 0.60
CA TRP A 94 -7.34 -5.89 0.89
C TRP A 94 -7.37 -6.40 2.34
N GLU A 95 -7.61 -7.69 2.50
CA GLU A 95 -7.81 -8.33 3.79
C GLU A 95 -6.73 -9.38 4.02
N THR A 96 -5.93 -9.17 5.05
CA THR A 96 -4.82 -10.03 5.46
C THR A 96 -4.68 -9.96 6.98
N ASP A 97 -4.33 -11.07 7.64
CA ASP A 97 -4.20 -11.11 9.12
C ASP A 97 -3.12 -10.17 9.65
N VAL A 98 -2.06 -9.95 8.87
CA VAL A 98 -0.99 -9.00 9.13
C VAL A 98 -0.85 -8.02 7.98
N PRO A 99 -0.45 -6.76 8.21
CA PRO A 99 -0.25 -5.80 7.14
C PRO A 99 0.72 -6.33 6.09
N THR A 100 0.22 -6.56 4.87
CA THR A 100 0.95 -7.17 3.77
C THR A 100 0.78 -6.33 2.53
N PHE A 101 1.84 -6.22 1.71
CA PHE A 101 1.78 -5.59 0.41
C PHE A 101 2.55 -6.43 -0.60
N PRO A 102 2.16 -6.41 -1.89
CA PRO A 102 2.87 -7.14 -2.92
C PRO A 102 4.20 -6.44 -3.25
N ALA A 103 5.30 -7.19 -3.25
CA ALA A 103 6.63 -6.72 -3.66
C ALA A 103 6.96 -7.20 -5.08
N VAL A 104 6.12 -6.83 -6.05
CA VAL A 104 6.28 -7.22 -7.46
C VAL A 104 6.24 -5.99 -8.37
N ASN A 105 7.00 -6.04 -9.46
CA ASN A 105 7.07 -4.93 -10.42
C ASN A 105 5.78 -4.82 -11.26
N GLN A 106 5.14 -5.95 -11.54
CA GLN A 106 3.91 -6.01 -12.32
C GLN A 106 3.08 -7.19 -11.84
N SER A 107 1.78 -6.96 -11.67
CA SER A 107 0.80 -7.98 -11.31
C SER A 107 -0.21 -8.14 -12.43
N ASP A 108 -0.57 -9.39 -12.73
CA ASP A 108 -1.73 -9.66 -13.57
C ASP A 108 -3.02 -9.33 -12.83
N ILE A 109 -4.00 -8.84 -13.58
CA ILE A 109 -5.34 -8.58 -13.05
C ILE A 109 -6.16 -9.85 -13.09
N VAL A 110 -6.72 -10.20 -11.94
CA VAL A 110 -7.76 -11.22 -11.79
C VAL A 110 -9.11 -10.53 -11.71
N TYR A 111 -10.07 -10.95 -12.54
CA TYR A 111 -11.44 -10.43 -12.52
C TYR A 111 -12.35 -11.35 -11.70
N ASP A 112 -12.47 -11.06 -10.41
CA ASP A 112 -13.28 -11.81 -9.44
C ASP A 112 -14.71 -11.25 -9.34
N PHE A 113 -15.38 -11.05 -10.47
CA PHE A 113 -16.77 -10.61 -10.54
C PHE A 113 -17.46 -11.14 -11.81
N TRP A 114 -18.78 -11.32 -11.76
CA TRP A 114 -19.58 -11.86 -12.86
C TRP A 114 -20.81 -11.01 -13.19
N GLY A 115 -21.41 -11.24 -14.36
CA GLY A 115 -22.64 -10.57 -14.80
C GLY A 115 -22.45 -9.17 -15.37
N PHE A 116 -21.21 -8.74 -15.63
CA PHE A 116 -20.90 -7.43 -16.19
C PHE A 116 -20.60 -7.49 -17.69
N PRO A 117 -20.64 -6.35 -18.43
CA PRO A 117 -20.29 -6.32 -19.84
C PRO A 117 -18.87 -6.81 -20.11
N SER A 118 -18.67 -7.50 -21.24
CA SER A 118 -17.39 -8.08 -21.67
C SER A 118 -16.22 -7.09 -21.63
N ARG A 119 -16.48 -5.81 -21.94
CA ARG A 119 -15.50 -4.72 -21.89
C ARG A 119 -14.82 -4.58 -20.53
N MET A 120 -15.51 -4.91 -19.43
CA MET A 120 -14.96 -4.81 -18.08
C MET A 120 -13.81 -5.79 -17.86
N TYR A 121 -13.91 -6.99 -18.44
CA TYR A 121 -12.88 -8.04 -18.39
C TYR A 121 -11.68 -7.77 -19.33
N GLN A 122 -11.73 -6.69 -20.09
CA GLN A 122 -10.64 -6.26 -20.99
C GLN A 122 -9.83 -5.10 -20.39
N LEU A 123 -10.25 -4.55 -19.25
CA LEU A 123 -9.58 -3.42 -18.62
C LEU A 123 -8.26 -3.82 -17.96
N LYS A 124 -7.15 -3.29 -18.48
CA LYS A 124 -5.83 -3.43 -17.86
C LYS A 124 -5.50 -2.23 -16.99
N TYR A 125 -4.91 -2.49 -15.82
CA TYR A 125 -4.34 -1.52 -14.90
C TYR A 125 -2.86 -1.35 -15.28
N PRO A 126 -2.36 -0.12 -15.43
CA PRO A 126 -0.99 0.16 -15.85
C PRO A 126 0.05 -0.17 -14.78
#